data_AF-A0A7X9ZAW2-F1
#
_entry.id   AF-A0A7X9ZAW2-F1
#
_cell.length_a   1.000
_cell.length_b   1.000
_cell.length_c   1.000
_cell.angle_alpha   90.00
_cell.angle_beta   90.00
_cell.angle_gamma   90.00
#
_symmetry.space_group_name_H-M   'P 1'
#
loop_
_entity.id
_entity.type
_entity.pdbx_description
1 polymer ?
#
loop_
_entity_poly.entity_id
_entity_poly.type
_entity_poly.pdbx_seq_one_letter_code
_entity_poly.pdbx_strand_id
1 'polypeptide(L)'
;MRKSVWVGVTLAALLAGCASKGVYEADTVKKETFSVDTHYQAAFRRGGEYVRTCHVNVQHPYGIAYAWRHTLGEKGAPDEIQLYKVGEPATVLELISAEADGPAKSKVTVTVLGEGRWDAAEIAAARASIQSATPVCRTGNGG
;
A
#
# COMPACT_ATOMS: atom_id res chain seq x y z
N MET A 1 55.74 -11.14 23.06
CA MET A 1 54.55 -10.27 22.98
C MET A 1 53.67 -10.72 21.82
N ARG A 2 52.45 -11.19 22.09
CA ARG A 2 51.25 -11.09 21.24
C ARG A 2 50.11 -11.78 21.98
N LYS A 3 49.26 -10.97 22.63
CA LYS A 3 48.04 -11.41 23.29
C LYS A 3 46.95 -11.53 22.22
N SER A 4 46.48 -12.75 21.98
CA SER A 4 45.32 -13.00 21.11
C SER A 4 44.05 -12.58 21.85
N VAL A 5 43.47 -11.47 21.45
CA VAL A 5 42.16 -11.00 21.93
C VAL A 5 41.09 -11.66 21.08
N TRP A 6 40.50 -12.74 21.59
CA TRP A 6 39.21 -13.25 21.14
C TRP A 6 38.13 -12.61 22.02
N VAL A 7 37.56 -11.49 21.59
CA VAL A 7 36.35 -10.93 22.20
C VAL A 7 35.49 -10.30 21.11
N GLY A 8 34.25 -10.77 20.99
CA GLY A 8 33.13 -9.91 20.64
C GLY A 8 32.64 -9.96 19.20
N VAL A 9 31.95 -11.04 18.82
CA VAL A 9 30.92 -10.98 17.77
C VAL A 9 29.67 -11.69 18.31
N THR A 10 28.99 -11.06 19.26
CA THR A 10 27.74 -11.60 19.84
C THR A 10 26.57 -10.62 19.84
N LEU A 11 26.66 -9.46 19.18
CA LEU A 11 25.59 -8.44 19.30
C LEU A 11 25.23 -7.73 17.98
N ALA A 12 24.87 -8.50 16.94
CA ALA A 12 24.31 -7.91 15.70
C ALA A 12 22.98 -8.54 15.23
N ALA A 13 22.48 -9.59 15.89
CA ALA A 13 21.29 -10.32 15.43
C ALA A 13 19.95 -9.80 15.99
N LEU A 14 19.95 -8.85 16.94
CA LEU A 14 18.72 -8.39 17.61
C LEU A 14 18.10 -7.10 17.03
N LEU A 15 18.69 -6.51 16.00
CA LEU A 15 18.12 -5.32 15.32
C LEU A 15 17.27 -5.67 14.09
N ALA A 16 17.10 -6.96 13.76
CA ALA A 16 16.24 -7.40 12.66
C ALA A 16 14.73 -7.43 13.01
N GLY A 17 14.36 -7.13 14.26
CA GLY A 17 13.02 -7.36 14.81
C GLY A 17 12.02 -6.20 14.75
N CYS A 18 12.28 -5.10 14.03
CA CYS A 18 11.32 -3.99 13.91
C CYS A 18 11.16 -3.49 12.46
N ALA A 19 11.25 -4.38 11.47
CA ALA A 19 10.81 -4.02 10.13
C ALA A 19 9.28 -3.98 10.13
N SER A 20 8.69 -2.82 10.44
CA SER A 20 7.23 -2.63 10.42
C SER A 20 6.72 -2.70 8.98
N LYS A 21 6.61 -3.89 8.37
CA LYS A 21 6.23 -4.03 6.95
C LYS A 21 4.73 -3.93 6.66
N GLY A 22 3.93 -3.35 7.54
CA GLY A 22 2.52 -3.03 7.26
C GLY A 22 1.74 -4.17 6.59
N VAL A 23 1.04 -3.89 5.48
CA VAL A 23 0.26 -4.86 4.71
C VAL A 23 1.00 -6.11 4.22
N TYR A 24 2.34 -6.13 4.23
CA TYR A 24 3.11 -7.30 3.80
C TYR A 24 3.28 -8.35 4.90
N GLU A 25 3.12 -7.98 6.18
CA GLU A 25 3.42 -8.86 7.31
C GLU A 25 2.30 -8.94 8.36
N ALA A 26 1.26 -8.09 8.28
CA ALA A 26 0.18 -8.09 9.24
C ALA A 26 -0.83 -9.24 9.02
N ASP A 27 -1.22 -9.93 10.09
CA ASP A 27 -2.24 -10.99 10.07
C ASP A 27 -3.67 -10.45 9.88
N THR A 28 -3.87 -9.15 10.11
CA THR A 28 -5.15 -8.44 10.01
C THR A 28 -5.51 -8.07 8.57
N VAL A 29 -4.59 -8.25 7.63
CA VAL A 29 -4.70 -7.79 6.24
C VAL A 29 -5.99 -8.24 5.57
N LYS A 30 -6.63 -7.28 4.91
CA LYS A 30 -7.78 -7.51 4.03
C LYS A 30 -7.36 -7.26 2.59
N LYS A 31 -7.81 -8.11 1.69
CA LYS A 31 -7.50 -7.99 0.26
C LYS A 31 -8.72 -8.30 -0.59
N GLU A 32 -8.85 -7.58 -1.69
CA GLU A 32 -9.85 -7.84 -2.71
C GLU A 32 -9.22 -7.70 -4.10
N THR A 33 -9.58 -8.61 -5.00
CA THR A 33 -9.13 -8.58 -6.39
C THR A 33 -10.33 -8.47 -7.31
N PHE A 34 -10.26 -7.56 -8.27
CA PHE A 34 -11.33 -7.32 -9.23
C PHE A 34 -10.79 -7.00 -10.62
N SER A 35 -11.62 -7.24 -11.63
CA SER A 35 -11.31 -6.92 -13.03
C SER A 35 -11.77 -5.50 -13.35
N VAL A 36 -10.99 -4.80 -14.17
CA VAL A 36 -11.29 -3.47 -14.69
C VAL A 36 -11.18 -3.51 -16.21
N ASP A 37 -12.21 -3.03 -16.91
CA ASP A 37 -12.28 -2.99 -18.38
C ASP A 37 -11.43 -1.86 -18.97
N THR A 38 -10.13 -1.89 -18.67
CA THR A 38 -9.12 -1.00 -19.23
C THR A 38 -7.73 -1.64 -19.17
N HIS A 39 -6.80 -1.11 -19.97
CA HIS A 39 -5.40 -1.54 -19.94
C HIS A 39 -4.77 -1.30 -18.57
N TYR A 40 -3.89 -2.20 -18.11
CA TYR A 40 -3.37 -2.20 -16.74
C TYR A 40 -2.68 -0.90 -16.33
N GLN A 41 -1.92 -0.26 -17.22
CA GLN A 41 -1.31 1.05 -16.94
C GLN A 41 -2.33 2.14 -16.69
N ALA A 42 -3.49 2.09 -17.36
CA ALA A 42 -4.58 3.01 -17.10
C ALA A 42 -5.20 2.73 -15.73
N ALA A 43 -5.45 1.47 -15.38
CA ALA A 43 -5.95 1.09 -14.06
C ALA A 43 -4.97 1.48 -12.93
N PHE A 44 -3.67 1.24 -13.13
CA PHE A 44 -2.60 1.68 -12.23
C PHE A 44 -2.65 3.19 -12.01
N ARG A 45 -2.69 3.98 -13.10
CA ARG A 45 -2.82 5.44 -13.01
C ARG A 45 -4.08 5.87 -12.27
N ARG A 46 -5.23 5.18 -12.46
CA ARG A 46 -6.48 5.47 -11.74
C ARG A 46 -6.33 5.20 -10.24
N GLY A 47 -5.71 4.08 -9.87
CA GLY A 47 -5.38 3.75 -8.48
C GLY A 47 -4.54 4.86 -7.85
N GLY A 48 -3.55 5.35 -8.58
CA GLY A 48 -2.72 6.43 -8.11
C GLY A 48 -3.47 7.74 -7.97
N GLU A 49 -4.06 8.24 -9.04
CA GLU A 49 -4.59 9.60 -9.10
C GLU A 49 -5.92 9.78 -8.34
N TYR A 50 -6.81 8.78 -8.39
CA TYR A 50 -8.14 8.90 -7.83
C TYR A 50 -8.22 8.42 -6.39
N VAL A 51 -7.54 7.32 -6.02
CA VAL A 51 -7.51 6.88 -4.61
C VAL A 51 -6.71 7.84 -3.75
N ARG A 52 -5.56 8.36 -4.22
CA ARG A 52 -4.77 9.35 -3.44
C ARG A 52 -5.59 10.58 -3.06
N THR A 53 -6.56 10.98 -3.89
CA THR A 53 -7.35 12.18 -3.64
C THR A 53 -8.09 12.07 -2.30
N CYS A 54 -8.48 10.85 -1.91
CA CYS A 54 -9.17 10.58 -0.65
C CYS A 54 -8.26 10.54 0.58
N HIS A 55 -6.93 10.52 0.38
CA HIS A 55 -5.94 10.49 1.47
C HIS A 55 -5.08 11.76 1.55
N VAL A 56 -4.73 12.37 0.43
CA VAL A 56 -3.75 13.46 0.38
C VAL A 56 -4.45 14.83 0.28
N ASN A 57 -5.60 14.89 -0.38
CA ASN A 57 -6.33 16.15 -0.59
C ASN A 57 -7.42 16.38 0.47
N VAL A 58 -7.41 15.59 1.55
CA VAL A 58 -8.35 15.68 2.67
C VAL A 58 -7.57 15.98 3.93
N GLN A 59 -8.08 16.91 4.75
CA GLN A 59 -7.51 17.19 6.06
C GLN A 59 -7.88 16.08 7.03
N HIS A 60 -6.89 15.40 7.60
CA HIS A 60 -7.12 14.41 8.65
C HIS A 60 -7.00 15.05 10.04
N PRO A 61 -7.69 14.50 11.05
CA PRO A 61 -7.51 14.91 12.43
C PRO A 61 -6.05 14.83 12.89
N TYR A 62 -5.70 15.62 13.90
CA TYR A 62 -4.41 15.55 14.61
C TYR A 62 -3.16 15.71 13.74
N GLY A 63 -3.28 16.38 12.58
CA GLY A 63 -2.16 16.64 11.69
C GLY A 63 -1.62 15.40 10.97
N ILE A 64 -2.40 14.32 10.90
CA ILE A 64 -2.02 13.13 10.16
C ILE A 64 -1.93 13.46 8.67
N ALA A 65 -0.81 13.10 8.04
CA ALA A 65 -0.61 13.22 6.61
C ALA A 65 -0.23 11.85 6.04
N TYR A 66 -0.75 11.54 4.86
CA TYR A 66 -0.40 10.33 4.12
C TYR A 66 0.41 10.69 2.89
N ALA A 67 1.29 9.78 2.52
CA ALA A 67 2.08 9.83 1.31
C ALA A 67 2.02 8.49 0.59
N TRP A 68 2.58 8.49 -0.62
CA TRP A 68 2.47 7.39 -1.57
C TRP A 68 3.79 7.19 -2.29
N ARG A 69 4.02 5.97 -2.77
CA ARG A 69 5.10 5.64 -3.70
C ARG A 69 4.60 4.68 -4.77
N HIS A 70 5.16 4.82 -5.97
CA HIS A 70 4.90 3.94 -7.10
C HIS A 70 6.13 3.08 -7.37
N THR A 71 5.90 1.79 -7.56
CA THR A 71 6.94 0.84 -7.95
C THR A 71 6.45 0.14 -9.21
N LEU A 72 7.19 0.26 -10.30
CA LEU A 72 6.90 -0.50 -11.51
C LEU A 72 7.40 -1.93 -11.31
N GLY A 73 6.58 -2.90 -11.67
CA GLY A 73 6.95 -4.30 -11.57
C GLY A 73 8.03 -4.66 -12.59
N GLU A 74 9.10 -5.35 -12.15
CA GLU A 74 10.08 -5.90 -13.07
C GLU A 74 9.64 -7.27 -13.59
N LYS A 75 9.96 -7.57 -14.87
CA LYS A 75 9.84 -8.92 -15.45
C LYS A 75 8.45 -9.56 -15.34
N GLY A 76 7.40 -8.75 -15.46
CA GLY A 76 6.01 -9.22 -15.38
C GLY A 76 5.42 -9.25 -13.97
N ALA A 77 6.13 -8.73 -12.96
CA ALA A 77 5.50 -8.40 -11.69
C ALA A 77 4.44 -7.29 -11.85
N PRO A 78 3.43 -7.22 -10.98
CA PRO A 78 2.45 -6.14 -10.97
C PRO A 78 3.09 -4.78 -10.70
N ASP A 79 2.48 -3.71 -11.22
CA ASP A 79 2.80 -2.36 -10.79
C ASP A 79 2.12 -2.09 -9.45
N GLU A 80 2.85 -1.50 -8.50
CA GLU A 80 2.40 -1.30 -7.12
C GLU A 80 2.33 0.18 -6.72
N ILE A 81 1.28 0.51 -5.96
CA ILE A 81 1.08 1.79 -5.30
C ILE A 81 0.99 1.50 -3.82
N GLN A 82 1.88 2.11 -3.05
CA GLN A 82 1.96 1.88 -1.62
C GLN A 82 1.66 3.19 -0.90
N LEU A 83 0.65 3.16 -0.02
CA LEU A 83 0.25 4.26 0.83
C LEU A 83 0.80 4.06 2.25
N TYR A 84 1.34 5.12 2.82
CA TYR A 84 1.91 5.12 4.17
C TYR A 84 1.71 6.47 4.85
N LYS A 85 1.87 6.51 6.17
CA LYS A 85 1.82 7.76 6.94
C LYS A 85 3.15 8.49 6.83
N VAL A 86 3.11 9.82 6.66
CA VAL A 86 4.32 10.65 6.61
C VAL A 86 5.11 10.50 7.90
N GLY A 87 6.40 10.19 7.77
CA GLY A 87 7.30 9.86 8.90
C GLY A 87 7.37 8.36 9.23
N GLU A 88 6.49 7.53 8.65
CA GLU A 88 6.42 6.08 8.88
C GLU A 88 6.44 5.28 7.55
N PRO A 89 7.39 5.51 6.63
CA PRO A 89 7.38 4.92 5.28
C PRO A 89 7.60 3.41 5.23
N ALA A 90 8.07 2.80 6.32
CA ALA A 90 8.20 1.35 6.42
C ALA A 90 6.81 0.68 6.53
N THR A 91 5.86 1.36 7.19
CA THR A 91 4.52 0.84 7.47
C THR A 91 3.57 1.15 6.33
N VAL A 92 3.47 0.23 5.37
CA VAL A 92 2.48 0.33 4.29
C VAL A 92 1.09 0.02 4.83
N LEU A 93 0.16 0.95 4.66
CA LEU A 93 -1.21 0.87 5.19
C LEU A 93 -2.19 0.35 4.13
N GLU A 94 -1.91 0.66 2.87
CA GLU A 94 -2.63 0.17 1.70
C GLU A 94 -1.65 -0.09 0.56
N LEU A 95 -1.88 -1.17 -0.16
CA LEU A 95 -1.17 -1.57 -1.37
C LEU A 95 -2.19 -1.82 -2.48
N ILE A 96 -2.08 -1.07 -3.58
CA ILE A 96 -2.83 -1.30 -4.80
C ILE A 96 -1.85 -1.88 -5.82
N SER A 97 -2.15 -3.07 -6.33
CA SER A 97 -1.39 -3.68 -7.43
C SER A 97 -2.26 -3.79 -8.67
N ALA A 98 -1.67 -3.52 -9.82
CA ALA A 98 -2.35 -3.63 -11.12
C ALA A 98 -1.48 -4.44 -12.08
N GLU A 99 -2.10 -5.42 -12.73
CA GLU A 99 -1.45 -6.24 -13.76
C GLU A 99 -2.39 -6.49 -14.94
N ALA A 100 -1.81 -6.92 -16.06
CA ALA A 100 -2.58 -7.20 -17.27
C ALA A 100 -3.46 -8.44 -17.10
N ASP A 101 -4.70 -8.35 -17.58
CA ASP A 101 -5.66 -9.45 -17.69
C ASP A 101 -6.10 -9.59 -19.16
N GLY A 102 -5.11 -9.60 -20.06
CA GLY A 102 -5.31 -9.51 -21.51
C GLY A 102 -5.16 -8.08 -22.06
N PRO A 103 -5.46 -7.87 -23.36
CA PRO A 103 -5.07 -6.64 -24.07
C PRO A 103 -5.87 -5.39 -23.66
N ALA A 104 -7.09 -5.57 -23.15
CA ALA A 104 -8.00 -4.46 -22.83
C ALA A 104 -8.58 -4.55 -21.41
N LYS A 105 -8.08 -5.47 -20.60
CA LYS A 105 -8.52 -5.69 -19.22
C LYS A 105 -7.33 -5.72 -18.29
N SER A 106 -7.61 -5.44 -17.04
CA SER A 106 -6.63 -5.48 -15.98
C SER A 106 -7.20 -6.14 -14.74
N LYS A 107 -6.32 -6.79 -14.01
CA LYS A 107 -6.60 -7.31 -12.69
C LYS A 107 -5.99 -6.35 -11.67
N VAL A 108 -6.81 -5.86 -10.77
CA VAL A 108 -6.39 -4.96 -9.70
C VAL A 108 -6.62 -5.66 -8.37
N THR A 109 -5.61 -5.66 -7.51
CA THR A 109 -5.71 -6.14 -6.14
C THR A 109 -5.45 -4.99 -5.18
N VAL A 110 -6.44 -4.67 -4.35
CA VAL A 110 -6.33 -3.71 -3.25
C VAL A 110 -6.15 -4.49 -1.96
N THR A 111 -5.10 -4.16 -1.22
CA THR A 111 -4.73 -4.77 0.06
C THR A 111 -4.63 -3.67 1.09
N VAL A 112 -5.29 -3.81 2.24
CA VAL A 112 -5.27 -2.84 3.34
C VAL A 112 -4.85 -3.54 4.63
N LEU A 113 -4.33 -2.76 5.58
CA LEU A 113 -3.80 -3.27 6.85
C LEU A 113 -4.85 -4.07 7.64
N GLY A 114 -6.13 -3.75 7.49
CA GLY A 114 -7.23 -4.37 8.20
C GLY A 114 -7.54 -3.75 9.57
N GLU A 115 -6.84 -2.66 9.90
CA GLU A 115 -6.94 -1.96 11.18
C GLU A 115 -7.43 -0.51 11.01
N GLY A 116 -8.20 -0.05 12.00
CA GLY A 116 -8.72 1.33 12.02
C GLY A 116 -9.48 1.67 10.74
N ARG A 117 -9.02 2.69 10.02
CA ARG A 117 -9.65 3.14 8.78
C ARG A 117 -9.33 2.26 7.56
N TRP A 118 -8.34 1.37 7.66
CA TRP A 118 -7.81 0.54 6.57
C TRP A 118 -8.56 -0.78 6.51
N ASP A 119 -9.83 -0.74 6.14
CA ASP A 119 -10.72 -1.90 6.22
C ASP A 119 -11.43 -2.19 4.88
N ALA A 120 -12.49 -3.01 4.93
CA ALA A 120 -13.25 -3.36 3.73
C ALA A 120 -13.98 -2.15 3.11
N ALA A 121 -14.30 -1.10 3.88
CA ALA A 121 -14.89 0.11 3.34
C ALA A 121 -13.86 0.92 2.54
N GLU A 122 -12.60 0.92 2.96
CA GLU A 122 -11.51 1.50 2.18
C GLU A 122 -11.28 0.74 0.87
N ILE A 123 -11.25 -0.59 0.91
CA ILE A 123 -11.19 -1.42 -0.31
C ILE A 123 -12.34 -1.07 -1.28
N ALA A 124 -13.57 -0.94 -0.77
CA ALA A 124 -14.73 -0.63 -1.59
C ALA A 124 -14.62 0.78 -2.23
N ALA A 125 -14.11 1.76 -1.48
CA ALA A 125 -13.87 3.12 -1.98
C ALA A 125 -12.79 3.14 -3.07
N ALA A 126 -11.67 2.45 -2.83
CA ALA A 126 -10.59 2.31 -3.81
C ALA A 126 -11.08 1.61 -5.08
N ARG A 127 -11.83 0.50 -4.94
CA ARG A 127 -12.44 -0.20 -6.06
C ARG A 127 -13.35 0.71 -6.87
N ALA A 128 -14.28 1.40 -6.21
CA ALA A 128 -15.19 2.33 -6.87
C ALA A 128 -14.42 3.39 -7.66
N SER A 129 -13.39 3.98 -7.04
CA SER A 129 -12.56 5.02 -7.66
C SER A 129 -11.84 4.54 -8.93
N ILE A 130 -11.30 3.32 -8.89
CA ILE A 130 -10.57 2.72 -10.01
C ILE A 130 -11.52 2.34 -11.15
N GLN A 131 -12.68 1.77 -10.81
CA GLN A 131 -13.68 1.35 -11.79
C GLN A 131 -14.34 2.56 -12.49
N SER A 132 -14.72 3.59 -11.73
CA SER A 132 -15.40 4.78 -12.26
C SER A 132 -14.46 5.78 -12.94
N ALA A 133 -13.15 5.69 -12.68
CA ALA A 133 -12.17 6.72 -13.06
C ALA A 133 -12.50 8.09 -12.45
N THR A 134 -13.08 8.11 -11.25
CA THR A 134 -13.39 9.33 -10.49
C THR A 134 -13.06 9.10 -9.01
N PRO A 135 -12.63 10.11 -8.24
CA PRO A 135 -12.44 9.94 -6.81
C PRO A 135 -13.76 9.58 -6.10
N VAL A 136 -13.81 8.41 -5.47
CA VAL A 136 -14.91 7.95 -4.62
C VAL A 136 -14.34 7.60 -3.25
N CYS A 137 -14.43 8.55 -2.32
CA CYS A 137 -13.87 8.39 -0.99
C CYS A 137 -14.81 7.63 -0.07
N ARG A 138 -14.24 6.94 0.94
CA ARG A 138 -15.03 6.30 2.00
C ARG A 138 -16.06 7.25 2.61
N THR A 139 -17.32 6.81 2.69
CA THR A 139 -18.40 7.55 3.35
C THR A 139 -18.45 7.16 4.83
N GLY A 140 -18.07 8.06 5.74
CA GLY A 140 -18.31 7.92 7.19
C GLY A 140 -17.05 7.81 8.08
N ASN A 141 -17.11 8.55 9.20
CA ASN A 141 -16.10 8.83 10.23
C ASN A 141 -14.91 7.87 10.33
N GLY A 142 -13.72 8.36 9.98
CA GLY A 142 -12.47 7.90 10.56
C GLY A 142 -12.02 8.97 11.55
N GLY A 143 -12.15 8.70 12.85
CA GLY A 143 -11.48 9.50 13.88
C GLY A 143 -9.96 9.43 13.75
#